data_AF-A0A937HFW0-F1
#
_entry.id   AF-A0A937HFW0-F1
#
_cell.length_a   1.000
_cell.length_b   1.000
_cell.length_c   1.000
_cell.angle_alpha   90.00
_cell.angle_beta   90.00
_cell.angle_gamma   90.00
#
_symmetry.space_group_name_H-M   'P 1'
#
loop_
_entity.id
_entity.type
_entity.pdbx_description
1 polymer ?
#
loop_
_entity_poly.entity_id
_entity_poly.type
_entity_poly.pdbx_seq_one_letter_code
_entity_poly.pdbx_strand_id
1 'polypeptide(L)'
;MPQMQDDETELPETPATETPATETPATETEADANQETVSQMPKEAAEPTPEERLAEVNDQLLRTLAELENTRKRAERDRGEALKFGAMGFARDMLGVADNLQRALKAVAD
;
A
#
# COMPACT_ATOMS: atom_id res chain seq x y z
N MET A 1 24.77 -29.64 -43.43
CA MET A 1 23.66 -29.03 -44.18
C MET A 1 22.47 -29.95 -44.07
N PRO A 2 21.22 -29.46 -43.95
CA PRO A 2 20.66 -28.17 -44.39
C PRO A 2 20.46 -27.18 -43.21
N GLN A 3 20.69 -25.86 -43.28
CA GLN A 3 20.42 -24.79 -44.27
C GLN A 3 18.95 -24.56 -44.58
N MET A 4 18.32 -23.60 -43.89
CA MET A 4 17.26 -22.70 -44.36
C MET A 4 17.39 -21.41 -43.52
N GLN A 5 18.12 -20.40 -44.00
CA GLN A 5 17.59 -19.21 -44.71
C GLN A 5 16.89 -18.28 -43.71
N ASP A 6 17.56 -17.25 -43.17
CA ASP A 6 17.94 -15.99 -43.84
C ASP A 6 16.84 -15.52 -44.80
N ASP A 7 15.92 -14.72 -44.28
CA ASP A 7 15.11 -13.79 -45.07
C ASP A 7 15.21 -12.41 -44.40
N GLU A 8 16.25 -11.69 -44.82
CA GLU A 8 16.33 -10.25 -44.73
C GLU A 8 15.24 -9.65 -45.64
N THR A 9 14.45 -8.73 -45.12
CA THR A 9 13.85 -7.67 -45.95
C THR A 9 13.95 -6.33 -45.22
N GLU A 10 15.14 -5.76 -45.39
CA GLU A 10 15.41 -4.35 -45.69
C GLU A 10 14.37 -3.31 -45.23
N LEU A 11 14.65 -2.69 -44.08
CA LEU A 11 14.25 -1.30 -43.83
C LEU A 11 15.36 -0.40 -44.40
N PRO A 12 15.10 0.44 -45.41
CA PRO A 12 16.14 1.33 -45.92
C PRO A 12 16.49 2.44 -44.92
N GLU A 13 17.79 2.64 -44.83
CA GLU A 13 18.49 3.58 -43.95
C GLU A 13 18.22 5.06 -44.27
N THR A 14 18.14 5.84 -43.19
CA THR A 14 18.75 7.16 -42.82
C THR A 14 19.22 8.14 -43.93
N PRO A 15 19.26 9.49 -43.71
CA PRO A 15 20.18 10.07 -42.74
C PRO A 15 19.68 11.30 -41.95
N ALA A 16 20.40 11.52 -40.85
CA ALA A 16 20.35 12.63 -39.92
C ALA A 16 20.62 14.01 -40.56
N THR A 17 20.19 15.09 -39.90
CA THR A 17 20.93 16.36 -39.83
C THR A 17 20.46 17.19 -38.61
N GLU A 18 21.37 17.28 -37.63
CA GLU A 18 21.72 18.41 -36.75
C GLU A 18 20.72 19.56 -36.43
N THR A 19 20.49 19.75 -35.12
CA THR A 19 20.28 21.00 -34.35
C THR A 19 21.38 22.06 -34.69
N PRO A 20 21.26 23.41 -34.46
CA PRO A 20 20.56 24.06 -33.34
C PRO A 20 20.00 25.50 -33.61
N ALA A 21 19.61 26.19 -32.51
CA ALA A 21 19.40 27.65 -32.35
C ALA A 21 18.09 28.22 -32.96
N THR A 22 17.31 29.13 -32.33
CA THR A 22 17.55 30.03 -31.20
C THR A 22 16.24 30.80 -30.87
N GLU A 23 16.03 31.04 -29.57
CA GLU A 23 15.35 32.17 -28.90
C GLU A 23 13.85 32.53 -29.16
N THR A 24 13.06 32.34 -28.09
CA THR A 24 11.93 33.18 -27.66
C THR A 24 12.35 34.66 -27.55
N PRO A 25 11.43 35.63 -27.73
CA PRO A 25 10.87 36.24 -26.52
C PRO A 25 9.38 36.60 -26.59
N ALA A 26 8.79 36.60 -25.39
CA ALA A 26 7.44 37.05 -25.04
C ALA A 26 7.23 38.56 -25.25
N THR A 27 5.95 39.00 -25.28
CA THR A 27 5.33 40.17 -24.57
C THR A 27 3.91 40.34 -25.18
N GLU A 28 2.83 39.90 -24.55
CA GLU A 28 1.97 40.57 -23.53
C GLU A 28 0.85 41.48 -24.13
N THR A 29 -0.38 41.25 -23.63
CA THR A 29 -1.42 42.26 -23.29
C THR A 29 -2.65 42.46 -24.22
N GLU A 30 -3.74 41.80 -23.77
CA GLU A 30 -5.11 42.28 -23.49
C GLU A 30 -6.26 42.31 -24.52
N ALA A 31 -7.34 41.68 -24.04
CA ALA A 31 -8.75 42.06 -24.07
C ALA A 31 -9.56 41.90 -25.37
N ASP A 32 -10.39 40.85 -25.39
CA ASP A 32 -11.80 41.06 -25.72
C ASP A 32 -12.68 40.08 -24.91
N ALA A 33 -13.66 40.66 -24.23
CA ALA A 33 -14.61 39.95 -23.39
C ALA A 33 -15.76 39.45 -24.25
N ASN A 34 -16.01 38.13 -24.27
CA ASN A 34 -17.31 37.64 -24.67
C ASN A 34 -17.79 36.51 -23.75
N GLN A 35 -18.91 36.79 -23.10
CA GLN A 35 -19.65 35.90 -22.22
C GLN A 35 -20.29 34.81 -23.06
N GLU A 36 -20.04 33.54 -22.77
CA GLU A 36 -21.03 32.49 -23.03
C GLU A 36 -21.07 31.52 -21.85
N THR A 37 -22.16 31.66 -21.10
CA THR A 37 -22.67 30.72 -20.12
C THR A 37 -22.92 29.36 -20.78
N VAL A 38 -21.95 28.46 -20.72
CA VAL A 38 -22.18 27.05 -21.08
C VAL A 38 -22.76 26.31 -19.88
N SER A 39 -24.09 26.33 -19.86
CA SER A 39 -24.99 25.24 -19.47
C SER A 39 -24.41 24.18 -18.51
N GLN A 40 -24.72 24.32 -17.22
CA GLN A 40 -24.66 23.20 -16.28
C GLN A 40 -25.79 22.23 -16.62
N MET A 41 -25.52 21.29 -17.53
CA MET A 41 -26.37 20.13 -17.72
C MET A 41 -26.02 19.10 -16.63
N PRO A 42 -27.00 18.41 -16.02
CA PRO A 42 -26.71 17.42 -15.00
C PRO A 42 -25.90 16.31 -15.65
N LYS A 43 -24.67 16.05 -15.17
CA LYS A 43 -24.00 14.78 -15.46
C LYS A 43 -24.84 13.70 -14.79
N GLU A 44 -25.75 13.13 -15.57
CA GLU A 44 -26.31 11.82 -15.33
C GLU A 44 -25.12 10.89 -15.03
N ALA A 45 -25.14 10.28 -13.84
CA ALA A 45 -24.03 9.49 -13.33
C ALA A 45 -23.73 8.39 -14.35
N ALA A 46 -22.64 8.57 -15.11
CA ALA A 46 -22.17 7.58 -16.04
C ALA A 46 -21.92 6.29 -15.27
N GLU A 47 -22.47 5.17 -15.75
CA GLU A 47 -22.14 3.87 -15.19
C GLU A 47 -20.61 3.70 -15.21
N PRO A 48 -20.01 3.22 -14.11
CA PRO A 48 -18.56 3.13 -14.02
C PRO A 48 -18.06 2.22 -15.14
N THR A 49 -17.09 2.71 -15.89
CA THR A 49 -16.42 1.96 -16.95
C THR A 49 -15.77 0.69 -16.38
N PRO A 50 -15.52 -0.33 -17.20
CA PRO A 50 -14.85 -1.55 -16.75
C PRO A 50 -13.50 -1.26 -16.07
N GLU A 51 -12.77 -0.24 -16.54
CA GLU A 51 -11.49 0.19 -16.00
C GLU A 51 -11.61 0.83 -14.61
N GLU A 52 -12.63 1.66 -14.40
CA GLU A 52 -12.93 2.26 -13.09
C GLU A 52 -13.32 1.20 -12.05
N ARG A 53 -14.10 0.18 -12.45
CA ARG A 53 -14.44 -0.96 -11.57
C ARG A 53 -13.20 -1.77 -11.20
N LEU A 54 -12.29 -1.99 -12.15
CA LEU A 54 -11.02 -2.68 -11.89
C LEU A 54 -10.14 -1.86 -10.95
N ALA A 55 -10.06 -0.54 -11.13
CA ALA A 55 -9.33 0.34 -10.23
C ALA A 55 -9.90 0.29 -8.81
N GLU A 56 -11.22 0.39 -8.66
CA GLU A 56 -11.90 0.32 -7.35
C GLU A 56 -11.65 -1.02 -6.63
N VAL A 57 -11.74 -2.15 -7.35
CA VAL A 57 -11.46 -3.47 -6.78
C VAL A 57 -9.99 -3.61 -6.37
N ASN A 58 -9.06 -3.09 -7.15
CA ASN A 58 -7.64 -3.09 -6.79
C ASN A 58 -7.38 -2.23 -5.54
N ASP A 59 -8.00 -1.07 -5.42
CA ASP A 59 -7.89 -0.22 -4.24
C ASP A 59 -8.44 -0.91 -2.99
N GLN A 60 -9.60 -1.57 -3.12
CA GLN A 60 -10.18 -2.38 -2.04
C GLN A 60 -9.26 -3.55 -1.67
N LEU A 61 -8.65 -4.23 -2.64
CA LEU A 61 -7.71 -5.31 -2.38
C LEU A 61 -6.47 -4.82 -1.64
N LEU A 62 -5.84 -3.74 -2.10
CA LEU A 62 -4.66 -3.17 -1.44
C LEU A 62 -4.97 -2.72 -0.01
N ARG A 63 -6.13 -2.09 0.18
CA ARG A 63 -6.60 -1.69 1.50
C ARG A 63 -6.82 -2.88 2.42
N THR A 64 -7.52 -3.91 1.97
CA THR A 64 -7.76 -5.12 2.78
C THR A 64 -6.46 -5.84 3.13
N LEU A 65 -5.51 -5.93 2.20
CA LEU A 65 -4.19 -6.48 2.47
C LEU A 65 -3.44 -5.68 3.54
N ALA A 66 -3.50 -4.35 3.49
CA ALA A 66 -2.91 -3.49 4.51
C ALA A 66 -3.59 -3.67 5.89
N GLU A 67 -4.92 -3.78 5.92
CA GLU A 67 -5.69 -4.02 7.15
C GLU A 67 -5.35 -5.38 7.77
N LEU A 68 -5.20 -6.43 6.96
CA LEU A 68 -4.77 -7.75 7.40
C LEU A 68 -3.34 -7.73 7.96
N GLU A 69 -2.41 -7.10 7.26
CA GLU A 69 -1.02 -6.98 7.69
C GLU A 69 -0.90 -6.22 9.02
N ASN A 70 -1.68 -5.15 9.20
CA ASN A 70 -1.72 -4.39 10.45
C ASN A 70 -2.30 -5.23 11.60
N THR A 71 -3.40 -5.94 11.34
CA THR A 71 -4.04 -6.85 12.31
C THR A 71 -3.07 -7.96 12.73
N ARG A 72 -2.36 -8.57 11.77
CA ARG A 72 -1.34 -9.59 12.01
C ARG A 72 -0.22 -9.05 12.90
N LYS A 73 0.36 -7.88 12.56
CA LYS A 73 1.41 -7.24 13.37
C LYS A 73 0.96 -6.92 14.78
N ARG A 74 -0.28 -6.44 14.94
CA ARG A 74 -0.87 -6.19 16.27
C ARG A 74 -1.01 -7.47 17.07
N ALA A 75 -1.56 -8.52 16.46
CA ALA A 75 -1.74 -9.81 17.11
C ALA A 75 -0.40 -10.45 17.52
N GLU A 76 0.65 -10.30 16.72
CA GLU A 76 2.00 -10.75 17.08
C GLU A 76 2.57 -10.01 18.29
N ARG A 77 2.37 -8.69 18.37
CA ARG A 77 2.75 -7.90 19.55
C ARG A 77 1.96 -8.35 20.78
N ASP A 78 0.64 -8.41 20.67
CA ASP A 78 -0.26 -8.79 21.77
C ASP A 78 0.06 -10.22 22.27
N ARG A 79 0.38 -11.15 21.36
CA ARG A 79 0.85 -12.50 21.70
C ARG A 79 2.19 -12.47 22.43
N GLY A 80 3.13 -11.66 21.99
CA GLY A 80 4.42 -11.49 22.66
C GLY A 80 4.28 -10.94 24.08
N GLU A 81 3.37 -9.98 24.28
CA GLU A 81 3.05 -9.42 25.59
C GLU A 81 2.35 -10.44 26.48
N ALA A 82 1.36 -11.18 25.96
CA ALA A 82 0.68 -12.24 26.68
C ALA A 82 1.65 -13.35 27.14
N LEU A 83 2.63 -13.72 26.30
CA LEU A 83 3.66 -14.70 26.69
C LEU A 83 4.58 -14.18 27.80
N LYS A 84 4.94 -12.89 27.77
CA LYS A 84 5.84 -12.28 28.77
C LYS A 84 5.16 -11.99 30.09
N PHE A 85 3.93 -11.48 30.04
CA PHE A 85 3.24 -10.89 31.19
C PHE A 85 1.96 -11.63 31.59
N GLY A 86 1.41 -12.49 30.73
CA GLY A 86 0.13 -13.17 30.97
C GLY A 86 0.12 -14.08 32.19
N ALA A 87 1.25 -14.68 32.56
CA ALA A 87 1.36 -15.52 33.75
C ALA A 87 1.63 -14.75 35.05
N MET A 88 1.85 -13.43 35.01
CA MET A 88 2.29 -12.67 36.19
C MET A 88 1.26 -12.62 37.32
N GLY A 89 -0.02 -12.48 36.99
CA GLY A 89 -1.09 -12.50 37.99
C GLY A 89 -1.10 -13.83 38.75
N PHE A 90 -1.13 -14.93 37.99
CA PHE A 90 -1.08 -16.28 38.55
C PHE A 90 0.20 -16.53 39.38
N ALA A 91 1.36 -16.10 38.89
CA ALA A 91 2.62 -16.24 39.61
C ALA A 91 2.62 -15.47 40.94
N ARG A 92 2.02 -14.27 40.98
CA ARG A 92 1.84 -13.51 42.22
C ARG A 92 0.94 -14.27 43.21
N ASP A 93 -0.16 -14.85 42.74
CA ASP A 93 -1.08 -15.59 43.60
C ASP A 93 -0.43 -16.88 44.15
N MET A 94 0.43 -17.53 43.37
CA MET A 94 1.19 -18.70 43.81
C MET A 94 2.20 -18.41 44.93
N LEU A 95 2.65 -17.16 45.10
CA LEU A 95 3.59 -16.80 46.16
C LEU A 95 3.01 -17.06 47.56
N GLY A 96 1.73 -16.71 47.79
CA GLY A 96 1.08 -16.97 49.08
C GLY A 96 0.91 -18.46 49.37
N VAL A 97 0.69 -19.28 48.34
CA VAL A 97 0.65 -20.75 48.48
C VAL A 97 2.03 -21.28 48.86
N ALA A 98 3.09 -20.80 48.21
CA ALA A 98 4.47 -21.18 48.51
C ALA A 98 4.86 -20.81 49.95
N ASP A 99 4.52 -19.60 50.40
CA ASP A 99 4.78 -19.14 51.77
C ASP A 99 4.07 -20.00 52.82
N ASN A 100 2.80 -20.35 52.58
CA ASN A 100 2.03 -21.22 53.47
C ASN A 100 2.61 -22.63 53.54
N LEU A 101 3.03 -23.18 52.40
CA LEU A 101 3.64 -24.50 52.34
C LEU A 101 4.99 -24.51 53.08
N GLN A 102 5.81 -23.47 52.89
CA GLN A 102 7.07 -23.32 53.62
C GLN A 102 6.85 -23.20 55.13
N ARG A 103 5.81 -22.48 55.58
CA ARG A 103 5.43 -22.39 56.99
C ARG A 103 5.00 -23.75 57.55
N ALA A 104 4.17 -24.49 56.80
CA ALA A 104 3.71 -25.81 57.21
C ALA A 104 4.87 -26.79 57.37
N LEU A 105 5.83 -26.79 56.44
CA LEU A 105 7.02 -27.64 56.52
C LEU A 105 7.90 -27.34 57.74
N LYS A 106 8.10 -26.05 58.08
CA LYS A 106 8.84 -25.65 59.28
C LYS A 106 8.15 -26.10 60.57
N ALA A 107 6.83 -25.98 60.63
CA ALA A 107 6.05 -26.36 61.82
C ALA A 107 6.05 -27.87 62.12
N VAL A 108 6.40 -28.71 61.15
CA VAL A 108 6.56 -30.17 61.35
C VAL A 108 8.01 -30.54 61.69
N ALA A 109 8.96 -29.64 61.42
CA ALA A 109 10.39 -29.86 61.67
C ALA A 109 10.87 -29.40 63.06
N ASP A 110 10.08 -28.54 63.74
CA ASP A 110 10.19 -28.22 65.18
C ASP A 110 9.37 -29.20 66.04
#